data_AF-A0A4Y2X1X6-F1
#
_entry.id   AF-A0A4Y2X1X6-F1
#
_cell.length_a   1.000
_cell.length_b   1.000
_cell.length_c   1.000
_cell.angle_alpha   90.00
_cell.angle_beta   90.00
_cell.angle_gamma   90.00
#
_symmetry.space_group_name_H-M   'P 1'
#
loop_
_entity.id
_entity.type
_entity.pdbx_description
1 polymer ?
#
loop_
_entity_poly.entity_id
_entity_poly.type
_entity_poly.pdbx_seq_one_letter_code
_entity_poly.pdbx_strand_id
1 'polypeptide(L)'
;MFGIEPRYGLTTSTLTSDIIKNFQEEDELQKIFEDMNAEEQETEQAQSGEYMLASKSSNIFLIRKEAKENLIKQAKRMKNISDATHPEVYIGGNVVIPISDVDRAEADLRNLIGVVLEKIKMACTKLVRKMES
;
A
#
# COMPACT_ATOMS: atom_id res chain seq x y z
N MET A 1 3.50 -17.56 -10.05
CA MET A 1 4.86 -17.01 -10.28
C MET A 1 4.73 -15.92 -11.31
N PHE A 2 5.05 -14.68 -10.94
CA PHE A 2 5.09 -13.58 -11.88
C PHE A 2 6.45 -13.57 -12.59
N GLY A 3 6.43 -13.39 -13.90
CA GLY A 3 7.61 -13.30 -14.75
C GLY A 3 7.20 -13.44 -16.20
N ILE A 4 7.05 -12.32 -16.90
CA ILE A 4 7.06 -12.30 -18.36
C ILE A 4 8.53 -12.48 -18.78
N GLU A 5 8.80 -13.33 -19.77
CA GLU A 5 10.14 -13.48 -20.33
C GLU A 5 10.66 -12.14 -20.87
N PRO A 6 11.87 -11.71 -20.50
CA PRO A 6 12.43 -10.46 -20.97
C PRO A 6 12.58 -10.51 -22.49
N ARG A 7 11.85 -9.64 -23.19
CA ARG A 7 11.92 -9.50 -24.64
C ARG A 7 13.02 -8.50 -24.98
N TYR A 8 14.17 -9.04 -25.39
CA TYR A 8 15.33 -8.39 -26.02
C TYR A 8 16.29 -7.63 -25.08
N GLY A 9 17.58 -7.82 -25.34
CA GLY A 9 18.68 -7.25 -24.57
C GLY A 9 18.80 -5.73 -24.74
N LEU A 10 19.28 -5.05 -23.71
CA LEU A 10 19.55 -3.62 -23.69
C LEU A 10 20.66 -3.27 -24.70
N THR A 11 20.30 -3.06 -25.96
CA THR A 11 21.11 -2.24 -26.87
C THR A 11 20.66 -0.79 -26.74
N THR A 12 20.75 -0.22 -25.54
CA THR A 12 20.46 1.20 -25.32
C THR A 12 21.73 2.00 -25.62
N SER A 13 21.98 2.26 -26.91
CA SER A 13 22.91 3.32 -27.30
C SER A 13 22.15 4.63 -27.35
N THR A 14 22.73 5.69 -26.80
CA THR A 14 22.22 7.07 -26.95
C THR A 14 22.41 7.58 -28.39
N LEU A 15 23.24 6.89 -29.18
CA LEU A 15 23.50 7.21 -30.58
C LEU A 15 22.54 6.44 -31.49
N THR A 16 22.04 7.11 -32.53
CA THR A 16 21.15 6.47 -33.51
C THR A 16 21.89 5.41 -34.32
N SER A 17 21.18 4.38 -34.77
CA SER A 17 21.79 3.26 -35.52
C SER A 17 22.45 3.69 -36.83
N ASP A 18 22.05 4.83 -37.39
CA ASP A 18 22.63 5.36 -38.62
C ASP A 18 23.98 6.05 -38.36
N ILE A 19 24.12 6.75 -37.22
CA ILE A 19 25.40 7.31 -36.78
C ILE A 19 26.38 6.18 -36.47
N ILE A 20 25.92 5.14 -35.75
CA ILE A 20 26.74 3.98 -35.37
C ILE A 20 27.25 3.20 -36.60
N LYS A 21 26.50 3.18 -37.70
CA LYS A 21 26.90 2.45 -38.90
C LYS A 21 27.90 3.20 -39.78
N ASN A 22 28.02 4.52 -39.58
CA ASN A 22 28.70 5.41 -40.52
C ASN A 22 30.00 6.02 -39.98
N PHE A 23 30.33 5.90 -38.69
CA PHE A 23 31.63 6.36 -38.20
C PHE A 23 32.75 5.47 -38.72
N GLN A 24 33.85 6.07 -39.17
CA GLN A 24 34.99 5.32 -39.71
C GLN A 24 36.22 5.41 -38.79
N GLU A 25 36.32 6.48 -37.99
CA GLU A 25 37.48 6.77 -37.15
C GLU A 25 37.06 7.16 -35.72
N GLU A 26 37.92 6.91 -34.73
CA GLU A 26 37.63 7.19 -33.31
C GLU A 26 37.45 8.70 -33.06
N ASP A 27 38.23 9.54 -33.74
CA ASP A 27 38.19 10.99 -33.61
C ASP A 27 36.81 11.57 -33.95
N GLU A 28 36.05 10.91 -34.83
CA GLU A 28 34.67 11.30 -35.18
C GLU A 28 33.69 11.03 -34.02
N LEU A 29 33.87 9.94 -33.29
CA LEU A 29 33.05 9.62 -32.11
C LEU A 29 33.28 10.64 -31.01
N GLN A 30 34.54 11.03 -30.79
CA GLN A 30 34.88 12.02 -29.77
C GLN A 30 34.22 13.36 -30.05
N LYS A 31 34.22 13.81 -31.31
CA LYS A 31 33.55 15.04 -31.73
C LYS A 31 32.04 15.01 -31.50
N ILE A 32 31.38 13.87 -31.75
CA ILE A 32 29.93 13.71 -31.50
C ILE A 32 29.61 13.84 -30.01
N PHE A 33 30.43 13.25 -29.14
CA PHE A 33 30.23 13.40 -27.69
C PHE A 33 30.52 14.80 -27.18
N GLU A 34 31.49 15.50 -27.77
CA GLU A 34 31.78 16.91 -27.47
C GLU A 34 30.62 17.82 -27.89
N ASP A 35 30.05 17.60 -29.08
CA ASP A 35 28.88 18.34 -29.58
C ASP A 35 27.63 18.09 -28.71
N MET A 36 27.38 16.84 -28.31
CA MET A 36 26.27 16.48 -27.40
C MET A 36 26.40 17.14 -26.02
N ASN A 37 27.62 17.23 -25.47
CA ASN A 37 27.88 17.87 -24.19
C ASN A 37 27.84 19.41 -24.28
N ALA A 38 28.18 19.99 -25.44
CA ALA A 38 28.07 21.43 -25.67
C ALA A 38 26.60 21.89 -25.68
N GLU A 39 25.69 21.08 -26.23
CA GLU A 39 24.24 21.34 -26.18
C GLU A 39 23.67 21.22 -24.75
N GLU A 40 24.25 20.39 -23.88
CA GLU A 40 23.83 20.26 -22.47
C GLU A 40 24.27 21.46 -21.59
N GLN A 41 25.27 22.26 -22.01
CA GLN A 41 25.74 23.42 -21.23
C GLN A 41 24.93 24.70 -21.47
N GLU A 42 24.03 24.75 -22.47
CA GLU A 42 23.14 25.90 -22.68
C GLU A 42 21.81 25.81 -21.90
N THR A 43 21.59 24.76 -21.11
CA THR A 43 20.44 24.65 -20.20
C THR A 43 20.86 24.64 -18.74
N GLU A 44 21.41 25.76 -18.28
CA GLU A 44 21.33 26.17 -16.87
C GLU A 44 19.85 26.39 -16.47
N GLN A 45 19.08 25.32 -16.25
CA GLN A 45 17.78 25.40 -15.58
C GLN A 45 17.90 24.99 -14.11
N ALA A 46 18.64 25.80 -13.35
CA ALA A 46 18.59 25.82 -11.88
C ALA A 46 17.20 26.23 -11.33
N GLN A 47 16.25 26.61 -12.18
CA GLN A 47 14.87 26.91 -11.80
C GLN A 47 13.94 25.68 -11.81
N SER A 48 14.41 24.49 -12.21
CA SER A 48 13.52 23.36 -12.52
C SER A 48 13.30 22.32 -11.41
N GLY A 49 14.29 22.10 -10.55
CA GLY A 49 14.22 21.09 -9.49
C GLY A 49 13.23 21.43 -8.36
N GLU A 50 13.09 22.70 -8.03
CA GLU A 50 12.33 23.14 -6.85
C GLU A 50 10.80 23.12 -7.10
N TYR A 51 10.35 23.45 -8.31
CA TYR A 51 8.93 23.36 -8.67
C TYR A 51 8.44 21.91 -8.74
N MET A 52 9.30 20.97 -9.18
CA MET A 52 8.96 19.56 -9.24
C MET A 52 8.82 18.92 -7.86
N LEU A 53 9.65 19.30 -6.89
CA LEU A 53 9.57 18.81 -5.51
C LEU A 53 8.31 19.33 -4.79
N ALA A 54 8.01 20.62 -4.92
CA ALA A 54 6.82 21.24 -4.33
C ALA A 54 5.51 20.66 -4.87
N SER A 55 5.48 20.31 -6.17
CA SER A 55 4.33 19.67 -6.81
C SER A 55 4.11 18.23 -6.31
N LYS A 56 5.20 17.46 -6.14
CA LYS A 56 5.14 16.08 -5.60
C LYS A 56 4.71 16.05 -4.13
N SER A 57 5.22 16.96 -3.29
CA SER A 57 4.84 17.04 -1.87
C SER A 57 3.36 17.41 -1.68
N SER A 58 2.86 18.32 -2.52
CA SER A 58 1.45 18.71 -2.52
C SER A 58 0.54 17.53 -2.88
N ASN A 59 0.93 16.72 -3.87
CA ASN A 59 0.20 15.52 -4.27
C ASN A 59 0.19 14.46 -3.16
N ILE A 60 1.32 14.21 -2.49
CA ILE A 60 1.41 13.29 -1.34
C ILE A 60 0.48 13.73 -0.21
N PHE A 61 0.43 15.03 0.09
CA PHE A 61 -0.46 15.54 1.14
C PHE A 61 -1.94 15.29 0.80
N LEU A 62 -2.34 15.55 -0.44
CA LEU A 62 -3.71 15.29 -0.91
C LEU A 62 -4.06 13.80 -0.84
N ILE A 63 -3.19 12.92 -1.35
CA ILE A 63 -3.40 11.47 -1.29
C ILE A 63 -3.51 10.98 0.16
N ARG A 64 -2.63 11.46 1.06
CA ARG A 64 -2.68 11.08 2.49
C ARG A 64 -3.97 11.55 3.16
N LYS A 65 -4.44 12.76 2.84
CA LYS A 65 -5.70 13.29 3.34
C LYS A 65 -6.88 12.43 2.88
N GLU A 66 -6.93 12.11 1.59
CA GLU A 66 -7.96 11.24 1.02
C GLU A 66 -7.92 9.83 1.63
N ALA A 67 -6.73 9.24 1.76
CA ALA A 67 -6.56 7.94 2.40
C ALA A 67 -7.08 7.93 3.83
N LYS A 68 -6.79 8.97 4.63
CA LYS A 68 -7.34 9.14 5.98
C LYS A 68 -8.87 9.18 5.98
N GLU A 69 -9.47 9.95 5.08
CA GLU A 69 -10.93 10.04 4.97
C GLU A 69 -11.55 8.68 4.61
N ASN A 70 -10.93 7.93 3.70
CA ASN A 70 -11.38 6.61 3.30
C ASN A 70 -11.25 5.57 4.43
N LEU A 71 -10.18 5.61 5.21
CA LEU A 71 -10.03 4.78 6.42
C LEU A 71 -11.12 5.09 7.45
N ILE A 72 -11.45 6.38 7.66
CA ILE A 72 -12.54 6.78 8.56
C ILE A 72 -13.89 6.24 8.05
N LYS A 73 -14.16 6.35 6.75
CA LYS A 73 -15.39 5.79 6.14
C LYS A 73 -15.45 4.27 6.32
N GLN A 74 -14.33 3.57 6.13
CA GLN A 74 -14.25 2.13 6.31
C GLN A 74 -14.50 1.73 7.77
N ALA A 75 -13.88 2.40 8.74
CA ALA A 75 -14.10 2.16 10.16
C ALA A 75 -15.57 2.35 10.56
N LYS A 76 -16.22 3.40 10.04
CA LYS A 76 -17.67 3.63 10.25
C LYS A 76 -18.51 2.48 9.67
N ARG A 77 -18.20 2.02 8.46
CA ARG A 77 -18.88 0.87 7.85
C ARG A 77 -18.72 -0.39 8.68
N MET A 78 -17.49 -0.70 9.10
CA MET A 78 -17.20 -1.86 9.94
C MET A 78 -17.97 -1.82 11.26
N LYS A 79 -18.03 -0.63 11.90
CA LYS A 79 -18.81 -0.44 13.13
C LYS A 79 -20.30 -0.71 12.91
N ASN A 80 -20.90 -0.12 11.88
CA ASN A 80 -22.32 -0.29 11.61
C ASN A 80 -22.68 -1.76 11.30
N ILE A 81 -21.84 -2.46 10.54
CA ILE A 81 -22.03 -3.89 10.25
C ILE A 81 -21.93 -4.72 11.53
N SER A 82 -20.92 -4.43 12.37
CA SER A 82 -20.77 -5.10 13.67
C SER A 82 -21.97 -4.88 14.58
N ASP A 83 -22.47 -3.65 14.69
CA ASP A 83 -23.62 -3.31 15.53
C ASP A 83 -24.91 -3.97 15.02
N ALA A 84 -25.07 -4.10 13.70
CA ALA A 84 -26.21 -4.81 13.09
C ALA A 84 -26.13 -6.33 13.27
N THR A 85 -24.93 -6.92 13.17
CA THR A 85 -24.73 -8.38 13.23
C THR A 85 -24.73 -8.89 14.68
N HIS A 86 -24.29 -8.07 15.62
CA HIS A 86 -24.19 -8.43 17.04
C HIS A 86 -25.17 -7.59 17.87
N PRO A 87 -26.39 -8.08 18.13
CA PRO A 87 -27.38 -7.36 18.92
C PRO A 87 -26.88 -7.06 20.34
N GLU A 88 -27.59 -6.18 21.03
CA GLU A 88 -27.28 -5.90 22.43
C GLU A 88 -27.66 -7.09 23.32
N VAL A 89 -26.70 -7.53 24.15
CA VAL A 89 -26.90 -8.64 25.09
C VAL A 89 -27.14 -8.07 26.49
N TYR A 90 -28.05 -8.70 27.24
CA TYR A 90 -28.38 -8.38 28.62
C TYR A 90 -27.58 -9.25 29.61
N ILE A 91 -27.37 -8.73 30.82
CA ILE A 91 -26.70 -9.46 31.91
C ILE A 91 -27.60 -10.62 32.36
N GLY A 92 -27.02 -11.80 32.53
CA GLY A 92 -27.72 -13.06 32.78
C GLY A 92 -28.22 -13.77 31.52
N GLY A 93 -28.00 -13.20 30.33
CA GLY A 93 -28.37 -13.84 29.07
C GLY A 93 -27.39 -14.92 28.64
N ASN A 94 -27.89 -15.96 27.98
CA ASN A 94 -27.08 -17.02 27.39
C ASN A 94 -26.52 -16.57 26.04
N VAL A 95 -25.25 -16.85 25.80
CA VAL A 95 -24.56 -16.53 24.55
C VAL A 95 -23.79 -17.73 24.03
N VAL A 96 -23.67 -17.81 22.71
CA VAL A 96 -22.85 -18.79 22.01
C VAL A 96 -21.70 -18.04 21.34
N ILE A 97 -20.47 -18.45 21.63
CA ILE A 97 -19.24 -17.83 21.15
C ILE A 97 -18.55 -18.80 20.18
N PRO A 98 -18.44 -18.47 18.89
CA PRO A 98 -17.73 -19.31 17.94
C PRO A 98 -16.21 -19.25 18.16
N ILE A 99 -15.54 -20.40 18.11
CA ILE A 99 -14.07 -20.50 18.15
C ILE A 99 -13.55 -20.52 16.71
N SER A 100 -12.52 -19.72 16.42
CA SER A 100 -11.91 -19.65 15.11
C SER A 100 -11.26 -20.99 14.72
N ASP A 101 -11.21 -21.32 13.43
CA ASP A 101 -10.56 -22.56 12.97
C ASP A 101 -9.05 -22.60 13.29
N VAL A 102 -8.41 -21.44 13.45
CA VAL A 102 -6.97 -21.33 13.76
C VAL A 102 -6.68 -21.67 15.23
N ASP A 103 -7.57 -21.26 16.13
CA ASP A 103 -7.43 -21.49 17.57
C ASP A 103 -8.02 -22.84 18.03
N ARG A 104 -8.76 -23.53 17.14
CA ARG A 104 -9.48 -24.77 17.44
C ARG A 104 -8.66 -26.00 17.04
N ALA A 105 -8.39 -26.91 17.97
CA ALA A 105 -7.87 -28.23 17.60
C ALA A 105 -8.96 -29.07 16.94
N GLU A 106 -8.59 -30.08 16.15
CA GLU A 106 -9.56 -30.86 15.36
C GLU A 106 -10.67 -31.53 16.21
N ALA A 107 -10.33 -31.93 17.44
CA ALA A 107 -11.27 -32.56 18.38
C ALA A 107 -12.11 -31.58 19.21
N ASP A 108 -11.80 -30.28 19.17
CA ASP A 108 -12.47 -29.28 20.02
C ASP A 108 -13.85 -28.91 19.48
N LEU A 109 -14.73 -28.48 20.39
CA LEU A 109 -16.05 -27.96 20.04
C LEU A 109 -15.92 -26.66 19.22
N ARG A 110 -16.80 -26.47 18.23
CA ARG A 110 -16.81 -25.24 17.41
C ARG A 110 -17.27 -24.01 18.17
N ASN A 111 -18.08 -24.19 19.21
CA ASN A 111 -18.74 -23.12 19.93
C ASN A 111 -18.63 -23.32 21.45
N LEU A 112 -18.49 -22.22 22.18
CA LEU A 112 -18.60 -22.15 23.64
C LEU A 112 -19.95 -21.57 24.02
N ILE A 113 -20.57 -22.10 25.08
CA ILE A 113 -21.80 -21.56 25.65
C ILE A 113 -21.46 -20.88 26.97
N GLY A 114 -21.95 -19.66 27.18
CA GLY A 114 -21.71 -18.91 28.40
C GLY A 114 -22.90 -18.04 28.81
N VAL A 115 -22.81 -17.49 30.01
CA VAL A 115 -23.78 -16.53 30.55
C VAL A 115 -23.08 -15.18 30.73
N VAL A 116 -23.74 -14.10 30.34
CA VAL A 116 -23.17 -12.75 30.44
C VAL A 116 -23.21 -12.26 31.88
N LEU A 117 -22.07 -12.05 32.51
CA LEU A 117 -21.97 -11.54 33.89
C LEU A 117 -21.95 -10.02 33.97
N GLU A 118 -21.25 -9.38 33.02
CA GLU A 118 -21.05 -7.93 33.00
C GLU A 118 -20.89 -7.44 31.56
N LYS A 119 -21.31 -6.19 31.29
CA LYS A 119 -21.15 -5.52 29.99
C LYS A 119 -20.20 -4.34 30.11
N ILE A 120 -18.97 -4.50 29.63
CA ILE A 120 -17.99 -3.42 29.54
C ILE A 120 -18.10 -2.75 28.18
N LYS A 121 -18.29 -1.42 28.15
CA LYS A 121 -18.26 -0.65 26.90
C LYS A 121 -16.81 -0.29 26.57
N MET A 122 -16.22 -0.97 25.59
CA MET A 122 -14.92 -0.58 25.01
C MET A 122 -15.10 0.01 23.61
N ALA A 123 -14.18 0.90 23.23
CA ALA A 123 -14.20 1.60 21.94
C ALA A 123 -13.91 0.70 20.73
N CYS A 124 -13.34 -0.49 20.95
CA CYS A 124 -13.02 -1.47 19.91
C CYS A 124 -13.38 -2.87 20.42
N THR A 125 -14.48 -3.41 19.90
CA THR A 125 -14.98 -4.79 20.03
C THR A 125 -15.49 -5.26 21.40
N LYS A 126 -16.62 -5.98 21.37
CA LYS A 126 -17.24 -6.66 22.51
C LYS A 126 -16.39 -7.89 22.87
N LEU A 127 -15.33 -7.70 23.64
CA LEU A 127 -14.53 -8.81 24.18
C LEU A 127 -15.24 -9.42 25.39
N VAL A 128 -15.57 -10.71 25.32
CA VAL A 128 -16.00 -11.49 26.48
C VAL A 128 -14.75 -11.98 27.20
N ARG A 129 -14.52 -11.50 28.43
CA ARG A 129 -13.46 -12.02 29.31
C ARG A 129 -14.01 -13.19 30.11
N LYS A 130 -13.30 -14.32 30.11
CA LYS A 130 -13.52 -15.42 31.06
C LYS A 130 -12.73 -15.11 32.33
N MET A 131 -13.39 -15.02 33.48
CA MET A 131 -12.72 -15.03 34.78
C MET A 131 -12.54 -16.51 35.16
N GLU A 132 -11.29 -16.93 35.33
CA GLU A 132 -10.98 -18.23 35.92
C GLU A 132 -10.98 -18.09 37.44
N SER A 133 -11.56 -19.09 38.11
CA SER A 133 -11.76 -19.14 39.57
C SER A 133 -10.51 -19.59 40.30
#